data_AF-A0A520K231-F1
#
_entry.id   AF-A0A520K231-F1
#
_cell.length_a   1.000
_cell.length_b   1.000
_cell.length_c   1.000
_cell.angle_alpha   90.00
_cell.angle_beta   90.00
_cell.angle_gamma   90.00
#
_symmetry.space_group_name_H-M   'P 1'
#
loop_
_entity.id
_entity.type
_entity.pdbx_description
1 polymer ?
#
loop_
_entity_poly.entity_id
_entity_poly.type
_entity_poly.pdbx_seq_one_letter_code
_entity_poly.pdbx_strand_id
1 'polypeptide(L)' 'MGYYCLRCKRPVEIHNTGYQGVRCPYCGYRALRKERPTVVVKKLKAL' A
#
# COMPACT_ATOMS: atom_id res chain seq x y z
N MET A 1 -6.75 -3.67 3.81
CA MET A 1 -5.28 -3.68 3.61
C MET A 1 -4.89 -2.29 3.16
N GLY A 2 -4.22 -1.53 4.02
CA GLY A 2 -3.79 -0.17 3.69
C GLY A 2 -2.71 -0.19 2.61
N TYR A 3 -2.79 0.75 1.68
CA TYR A 3 -1.68 1.10 0.81
C TYR A 3 -0.94 2.27 1.42
N TYR A 4 0.35 2.38 1.14
CA TYR A 4 1.20 3.43 1.64
C TYR A 4 1.77 4.21 0.46
N CYS A 5 1.60 5.52 0.44
CA CYS A 5 2.19 6.32 -0.62
C CYS A 5 3.68 6.56 -0.37
N LEU A 6 4.54 6.22 -1.34
CA LEU A 6 5.99 6.39 -1.18
C LEU A 6 6.43 7.87 -1.11
N ARG A 7 5.61 8.79 -1.62
CA ARG A 7 5.93 10.23 -1.64
C ARG A 7 5.44 10.95 -0.40
N CYS A 8 4.13 10.93 -0.14
CA CYS A 8 3.54 11.64 1.01
C CYS A 8 3.62 10.85 2.31
N LYS A 9 4.04 9.58 2.27
CA LYS A 9 4.23 8.72 3.45
C LYS A 9 2.95 8.51 4.28
N ARG A 10 1.79 8.74 3.68
CA ARG A 10 0.48 8.57 4.31
C ARG A 10 -0.13 7.22 3.96
N PRO A 11 -0.86 6.59 4.90
CA PRO A 11 -1.73 5.48 4.58
C PRO A 11 -2.85 5.99 3.65
N VAL A 12 -3.12 5.20 2.62
CA VAL A 12 -4.13 5.43 1.59
C VAL A 12 -4.97 4.17 1.53
N GLU A 13 -6.26 4.33 1.71
CA GLU A 13 -7.21 3.26 1.45
C GLU A 13 -7.69 3.40 0.01
N ILE A 14 -7.26 2.48 -0.85
CA ILE A 14 -7.78 2.39 -2.21
C ILE A 14 -9.01 1.49 -2.11
N HIS A 15 -10.15 2.09 -1.77
CA HIS A 15 -11.43 1.40 -1.91
C HIS A 15 -11.76 1.30 -3.39
N ASN A 16 -12.31 0.16 -3.82
CA ASN A 16 -12.65 -0.20 -5.21
C ASN A 16 -13.75 0.69 -5.83
N THR A 17 -13.82 1.97 -5.48
CA THR A 17 -14.76 2.94 -6.02
C THR A 17 -14.19 3.53 -7.30
N GLY A 18 -14.41 2.87 -8.44
CA GLY A 18 -14.58 3.45 -9.77
C GLY A 18 -13.49 4.35 -10.39
N TYR A 19 -12.45 4.75 -9.66
CA TYR A 19 -11.38 5.60 -10.16
C TYR A 19 -10.36 4.73 -10.89
N GLN A 20 -10.35 4.84 -12.22
CA GLN A 20 -9.43 4.20 -13.17
C GLN A 20 -7.96 4.59 -12.90
N GLY A 21 -7.36 4.11 -11.82
CA GLY A 21 -5.91 4.16 -11.65
C GLY A 21 -5.39 4.09 -10.22
N VAL A 22 -4.18 3.55 -10.10
CA VAL A 22 -3.39 3.57 -8.86
C VAL A 22 -2.83 4.99 -8.69
N ARG A 23 -3.57 5.86 -8.00
CA ARG A 23 -3.15 7.24 -7.67
C ARG A 23 -3.41 7.55 -6.21
N CYS A 24 -2.44 8.19 -5.56
CA CYS A 24 -2.62 8.74 -4.23
C CYS A 24 -3.58 9.94 -4.29
N PRO A 25 -4.67 9.98 -3.50
CA PRO A 25 -5.63 11.08 -3.50
C PRO A 25 -5.04 12.39 -2.95
N TYR A 26 -3.95 12.31 -2.19
CA TYR A 26 -3.34 13.48 -1.54
C TYR A 26 -2.28 14.19 -2.39
N CYS A 27 -1.57 13.46 -3.25
CA CYS A 27 -0.42 14.02 -3.99
C CYS A 27 -0.37 13.64 -5.46
N GLY A 28 -1.35 12.87 -5.96
CA GLY A 28 -1.40 12.40 -7.35
C GLY A 28 -0.31 11.38 -7.73
N TYR A 29 0.54 10.98 -6.79
CA TYR A 29 1.62 10.02 -7.03
C TYR A 29 1.09 8.62 -7.33
N ARG A 30 1.72 7.91 -8.26
CA ARG A 30 1.18 6.66 -8.83
C ARG A 30 1.75 5.37 -8.22
N ALA A 31 2.87 5.45 -7.50
CA ALA A 31 3.45 4.27 -6.86
C ALA A 31 3.02 4.19 -5.38
N LEU A 32 2.27 3.14 -5.07
CA LEU A 32 1.75 2.83 -3.74
C LEU A 32 2.32 1.47 -3.29
N ARG A 33 2.78 1.39 -2.05
CA ARG A 33 3.33 0.18 -1.45
C ARG A 33 2.27 -0.50 -0.60
N LYS A 34 2.07 -1.80 -0.79
CA LYS A 34 1.22 -2.59 0.11
C LYS A 34 1.98 -2.88 1.40
N GLU A 35 1.33 -2.67 2.53
CA GLU A 35 1.93 -2.99 3.83
C GLU A 35 2.12 -4.50 4.00
N ARG A 36 3.17 -4.89 4.72
CA ARG A 36 3.43 -6.30 5.01
C ARG A 36 2.30 -6.80 5.92
N PRO A 37 1.61 -7.91 5.54
CA PRO A 37 0.58 -8.46 6.40
C PRO A 37 1.20 -8.97 7.69
N THR A 38 0.65 -8.56 8.84
CA THR A 38 1.05 -9.03 10.17
C THR A 38 0.43 -10.39 10.51
N VAL A 39 -0.65 -10.76 9.83
CA VAL A 39 -1.39 -12.02 10.05
C VAL A 39 -0.58 -13.26 9.62
N VAL A 40 0.35 -13.12 8.68
CA VAL A 40 1.13 -14.24 8.15
C VAL A 40 2.60 -14.09 8.52
N VAL A 41 3.04 -14.86 9.52
CA VAL A 41 4.46 -14.97 9.89
C VAL A 41 5.12 -16.03 9.00
N LYS A 42 5.86 -15.57 7.98
CA LYS A 42 6.74 -16.48 7.21
C LYS A 42 7.89 -16.95 8.12
N LYS A 43 7.99 -18.26 8.36
CA LYS A 43 9.13 -18.89 9.03
C LYS A 43 10.30 -18.98 8.03
N LEU A 44 11.39 -18.26 8.31
CA LEU A 44 12.63 -18.32 7.55
C LEU A 44 13.66 -19.10 8.38
N LYS A 45 14.28 -20.14 7.80
CA LYS A 45 15.43 -20.80 8.43
C LYS A 45 16.66 -19.92 8.21
N ALA A 46 17.39 -19.61 9.26
CA ALA A 46 18.75 -19.10 9.14
C ALA A 46 19.67 -20.27 8.76
N LEU A 47 20.63 -20.03 7.86
CA LEU A 47 21.68 -20.98 7.49
C LEU A 47 22.67 -21.14 8.65
#